data_AF-A0A9D6L745-F1
#
_entry.id   AF-A0A9D6L745-F1
#
_cell.length_a   1.000
_cell.length_b   1.000
_cell.length_c   1.000
_cell.angle_alpha   90.00
_cell.angle_beta   90.00
_cell.angle_gamma   90.00
#
_symmetry.space_group_name_H-M   'P 1'
#
loop_
_entity.id
_entity.type
_entity.pdbx_description
1 polymer ?
#
loop_
_entity_poly.entity_id
_entity_poly.type
_entity_poly.pdbx_seq_one_letter_code
_entity_poly.pdbx_strand_id
1 'polypeptide(L)'
;MSGFGHRFHRERIAGTIAVMALAIFSLTQCRMVEDRLTGVSVQQLNDREREGATHCIIQCQTIAAQAFIAEAQLVAANLKACNGDPACIQAENARHQAVVQTILINLRACIDSCHRQGGGDD
;
A
#
# COMPACT_ATOMS: atom_id res chain seq x y z
N MET A 1 -24.48 -10.83 -43.75
CA MET A 1 -25.62 -11.77 -43.79
C MET A 1 -25.44 -12.71 -44.97
N SER A 2 -24.90 -13.91 -44.73
CA SER A 2 -24.84 -15.06 -45.63
C SER A 2 -24.55 -16.24 -44.69
N GLY A 3 -25.24 -17.36 -44.66
CA GLY A 3 -26.20 -17.95 -45.57
C GLY A 3 -26.05 -19.46 -45.31
N PHE A 4 -27.01 -20.04 -44.61
CA PHE A 4 -27.06 -21.43 -44.18
C PHE A 4 -27.04 -22.39 -45.40
N GLY A 5 -26.21 -23.43 -45.35
CA GLY A 5 -26.19 -24.52 -46.33
C GLY A 5 -25.08 -25.52 -45.97
N HIS A 6 -25.21 -26.84 -46.01
CA HIS A 6 -26.24 -27.72 -46.57
C HIS A 6 -26.12 -29.09 -45.85
N ARG A 7 -27.27 -29.66 -45.49
CA ARG A 7 -27.65 -31.08 -45.60
C ARG A 7 -26.60 -32.18 -45.40
N PHE A 8 -26.82 -32.92 -44.30
CA PHE A 8 -26.94 -34.38 -44.22
C PHE A 8 -26.37 -35.20 -45.39
N HIS A 9 -25.33 -35.97 -45.11
CA HIS A 9 -25.09 -37.24 -45.79
C HIS A 9 -25.20 -38.40 -44.81
N ARG A 10 -26.21 -39.23 -45.09
CA ARG A 10 -26.55 -40.50 -44.46
C ARG A 10 -25.57 -41.60 -44.92
N GLU A 11 -25.34 -42.53 -43.99
CA GLU A 11 -25.26 -43.99 -44.16
C GLU A 11 -23.91 -44.72 -44.39
N ARG A 12 -23.52 -45.42 -43.30
CA ARG A 12 -23.11 -46.84 -43.13
C ARG A 12 -21.66 -47.26 -43.42
N ILE A 13 -21.10 -47.98 -42.44
CA ILE A 13 -20.32 -49.25 -42.44
C ILE A 13 -19.75 -49.40 -41.00
N ALA A 14 -20.39 -50.15 -40.09
CA ALA A 14 -20.19 -51.58 -39.80
C ALA A 14 -18.72 -51.96 -39.44
N GLY A 15 -18.47 -52.31 -38.18
CA GLY A 15 -17.23 -52.99 -37.76
C GLY A 15 -16.79 -52.69 -36.33
N THR A 16 -17.17 -53.53 -35.37
CA THR A 16 -16.59 -53.61 -34.02
C THR A 16 -15.13 -54.03 -34.05
N ILE A 17 -14.26 -53.44 -33.21
CA ILE A 17 -13.18 -54.13 -32.47
C ILE A 17 -12.63 -53.17 -31.40
N ALA A 18 -12.37 -53.78 -30.25
CA ALA A 18 -12.05 -53.22 -28.96
C ALA A 18 -10.64 -52.64 -28.83
N VAL A 19 -10.40 -52.14 -27.60
CA VAL A 19 -9.13 -51.95 -26.89
C VAL A 19 -8.57 -50.53 -26.92
N MET A 20 -8.70 -49.86 -25.78
CA MET A 20 -7.60 -49.17 -25.08
C MET A 20 -8.13 -48.66 -23.74
N ALA A 21 -8.11 -49.52 -22.71
CA ALA A 21 -8.24 -49.08 -21.33
C ALA A 21 -6.93 -48.37 -20.95
N LEU A 22 -6.98 -47.03 -20.99
CA LEU A 22 -5.89 -46.14 -20.64
C LEU A 22 -5.62 -46.13 -19.13
N ALA A 23 -4.33 -46.22 -18.80
CA ALA A 23 -3.61 -45.58 -17.70
C ALA A 23 -4.29 -45.60 -16.31
N ILE A 24 -3.82 -46.44 -15.37
CA ILE A 24 -2.75 -46.10 -14.41
C ILE A 24 -2.95 -44.69 -13.83
N PHE A 25 -3.26 -44.59 -12.53
CA PHE A 25 -2.49 -43.85 -11.53
C PHE A 25 -3.36 -43.66 -10.27
N SER A 26 -2.87 -44.25 -9.20
CA SER A 26 -3.16 -43.96 -7.81
C SER A 26 -3.34 -42.46 -7.55
N LEU A 27 -4.58 -41.99 -7.52
CA LEU A 27 -4.90 -40.76 -6.80
C LEU A 27 -4.97 -41.12 -5.32
N THR A 28 -3.78 -41.12 -4.71
CA THR A 28 -3.60 -40.77 -3.31
C THR A 28 -4.69 -39.77 -2.92
N GLN A 29 -5.54 -40.14 -1.97
CA GLN A 29 -6.41 -39.19 -1.28
C GLN A 29 -5.49 -38.22 -0.52
N CYS A 30 -4.91 -37.26 -1.23
CA CYS A 30 -4.52 -35.98 -0.66
C CYS A 30 -5.83 -35.34 -0.23
N ARG A 31 -6.32 -35.76 0.94
CA ARG A 31 -7.15 -34.87 1.73
C ARG A 31 -6.23 -33.71 2.01
N MET A 32 -6.42 -32.61 1.29
CA MET A 32 -6.01 -31.33 1.86
C MET A 32 -6.67 -31.31 3.22
N VAL A 33 -5.85 -31.55 4.25
CA VAL A 33 -6.17 -31.10 5.59
C VAL A 33 -6.34 -29.61 5.39
N GLU A 34 -7.59 -29.18 5.34
CA GLU A 34 -7.93 -27.77 5.47
C GLU A 34 -7.24 -27.33 6.75
N ASP A 35 -6.19 -26.54 6.59
CA ASP A 35 -5.42 -25.96 7.67
C ASP A 35 -6.34 -24.93 8.34
N ARG A 36 -7.27 -25.45 9.15
CA ARG A 36 -8.23 -24.67 9.91
C ARG A 36 -7.57 -24.30 11.23
N LEU A 37 -6.42 -23.64 11.15
CA LEU A 37 -5.64 -23.14 12.29
C LEU A 37 -5.10 -21.75 11.96
N THR A 38 -6.03 -20.81 11.77
CA THR A 38 -6.11 -19.47 12.36
C THR A 38 -7.04 -18.66 11.47
N GLY A 39 -8.34 -18.69 11.77
CA GLY A 39 -9.35 -17.87 11.11
C GLY A 39 -9.25 -16.40 11.48
N VAL A 40 -8.05 -15.81 11.51
CA VAL A 40 -7.92 -14.37 11.37
C VAL A 40 -8.05 -14.14 9.87
N SER A 41 -9.24 -13.69 9.45
CA SER A 41 -9.49 -13.40 8.05
C SER A 41 -8.37 -12.50 7.54
N VAL A 42 -7.81 -12.83 6.38
CA VAL A 42 -6.75 -12.02 5.77
C VAL A 42 -7.23 -10.57 5.61
N GLN A 43 -8.52 -10.35 5.42
CA GLN A 43 -9.18 -9.04 5.49
C GLN A 43 -8.94 -8.31 6.83
N GLN A 44 -9.15 -8.97 7.96
CA GLN A 44 -8.98 -8.37 9.29
C GLN A 44 -7.51 -8.08 9.64
N LEU A 45 -6.55 -8.79 9.04
CA LEU A 45 -5.12 -8.44 9.09
C LEU A 45 -4.84 -7.19 8.25
N ASN A 46 -5.32 -7.17 7.00
CA ASN A 46 -5.17 -6.02 6.09
C ASN A 46 -5.81 -4.74 6.65
N ASP A 47 -6.97 -4.84 7.30
CA ASP A 47 -7.66 -3.70 7.89
C ASP A 47 -6.88 -3.12 9.09
N ARG A 48 -6.28 -3.98 9.93
CA ARG A 48 -5.42 -3.53 11.04
C ARG A 48 -4.12 -2.90 10.58
N GLU A 49 -3.47 -3.46 9.56
CA GLU A 49 -2.28 -2.86 8.95
C GLU A 49 -2.60 -1.50 8.32
N ARG A 50 -3.77 -1.39 7.67
CA ARG A 50 -4.26 -0.14 7.09
C ARG A 50 -4.59 0.92 8.15
N GLU A 51 -5.22 0.51 9.25
CA GLU A 51 -5.48 1.40 10.40
C GLU A 51 -4.17 1.86 11.06
N GLY A 52 -3.21 0.94 11.27
CA GLY A 52 -1.89 1.26 11.82
C GLY A 52 -1.10 2.25 10.95
N ALA A 53 -1.07 2.03 9.63
CA ALA A 53 -0.45 2.96 8.69
C ALA A 53 -1.13 4.35 8.70
N THR A 54 -2.46 4.38 8.82
CA THR A 54 -3.23 5.63 8.89
C THR A 54 -2.91 6.40 10.18
N HIS A 55 -2.90 5.72 11.33
CA HIS A 55 -2.52 6.32 12.61
C HIS A 55 -1.09 6.87 12.61
N CYS A 56 -0.15 6.13 12.01
CA CYS A 56 1.24 6.57 11.86
C CYS A 56 1.33 7.88 11.05
N ILE A 57 0.65 7.97 9.90
CA ILE A 57 0.67 9.19 9.07
C ILE A 57 0.07 10.38 9.84
N ILE A 58 -1.04 10.19 10.56
CA ILE A 58 -1.65 11.25 11.39
C ILE A 58 -0.68 11.74 12.46
N GLN A 59 0.07 10.84 13.11
CA GLN A 59 1.10 11.21 14.09
C GLN A 59 2.22 12.03 13.45
N CYS A 60 2.73 11.61 12.29
CA CYS A 60 3.74 12.38 11.54
C CYS A 60 3.27 13.81 11.23
N GLN A 61 2.03 13.94 10.76
CA GLN A 61 1.43 15.25 10.46
C GLN A 61 1.24 16.09 11.72
N THR A 62 0.83 15.49 12.83
CA THR A 62 0.66 16.18 14.11
C THR A 62 1.99 16.74 14.61
N ILE A 63 3.06 15.95 14.54
CA ILE A 63 4.42 16.39 14.93
C ILE A 63 4.89 17.53 14.02
N ALA A 64 4.72 17.40 12.71
CA ALA A 64 5.11 18.45 11.76
C ALA A 64 4.30 19.75 12.00
N ALA A 65 3.00 19.66 12.27
CA ALA A 65 2.17 20.81 12.60
C ALA A 65 2.64 21.52 13.87
N GLN A 66 2.98 20.77 14.92
CA GLN A 66 3.56 21.35 16.15
C GLN A 66 4.89 22.06 15.87
N ALA A 67 5.74 21.47 15.03
CA ALA A 67 7.01 22.08 14.63
C ALA A 67 6.79 23.39 13.84
N PHE A 68 5.82 23.42 12.91
CA PHE A 68 5.46 24.64 12.19
C PHE A 68 4.93 25.74 13.10
N ILE A 69 4.11 25.38 14.11
CA ILE A 69 3.61 26.35 15.09
C ILE A 69 4.76 26.92 15.92
N ALA A 70 5.66 26.08 16.41
CA ALA A 70 6.82 26.52 17.19
C ALA A 70 7.75 27.43 16.36
N GLU A 71 8.01 27.07 15.11
CA GLU A 71 8.80 27.86 14.17
C GLU A 71 8.14 29.21 13.84
N ALA A 72 6.81 29.23 13.67
CA ALA A 72 6.05 30.47 13.45
C ALA A 72 6.12 31.43 14.66
N GLN A 73 6.11 30.89 15.88
CA GLN A 73 6.29 31.69 17.10
C GLN A 73 7.71 32.25 17.19
N LEU A 74 8.72 31.44 16.85
CA LEU A 74 10.12 31.85 16.87
C LEU A 74 10.41 32.96 15.86
N VAL A 75 9.98 32.79 14.60
CA VAL A 75 10.19 33.81 13.57
C VAL A 75 9.49 35.12 13.92
N ALA A 76 8.29 35.07 14.49
CA ALA A 76 7.59 36.27 14.95
C ALA A 76 8.36 37.00 16.07
N ALA A 77 8.91 36.25 17.04
CA ALA A 77 9.73 36.82 18.10
C ALA A 77 11.04 37.43 17.57
N ASN A 78 11.72 36.74 16.66
CA ASN A 78 12.98 37.19 16.06
C ASN A 78 12.78 38.43 15.19
N LEU A 79 11.74 38.45 14.35
CA LEU A 79 11.42 39.62 13.52
C LEU A 79 11.06 40.84 14.38
N LYS A 80 10.40 40.64 15.53
CA LYS A 80 10.18 41.72 16.51
C LYS A 80 11.51 42.20 17.10
N ALA A 81 12.42 41.29 17.45
CA ALA A 81 13.73 41.62 17.99
C ALA A 81 14.65 42.33 16.98
N CYS A 82 14.48 42.08 15.68
CA CYS A 82 15.22 42.77 14.63
C CYS A 82 14.94 44.29 14.56
N ASN A 83 13.83 44.78 15.13
CA ASN A 83 13.48 46.21 15.15
C ASN A 83 13.56 46.90 13.76
N GLY A 84 13.25 46.18 12.69
CA GLY A 84 13.28 46.71 11.32
C GLY A 84 14.65 46.70 10.65
N ASP A 85 15.70 46.17 11.27
CA ASP A 85 17.01 46.01 10.62
C ASP A 85 16.90 45.05 9.42
N PRO A 86 17.17 45.52 8.18
CA PRO A 86 17.03 44.70 6.98
C PRO A 86 18.00 43.52 6.95
N ALA A 87 19.21 43.65 7.52
CA ALA A 87 20.18 42.56 7.55
C ALA A 87 19.72 41.44 8.49
N CYS A 88 19.20 41.82 9.67
CA CYS A 88 18.60 40.87 10.63
C CYS A 88 17.40 40.15 10.03
N ILE A 89 16.47 40.88 9.40
CA ILE A 89 15.28 40.30 8.76
C ILE A 89 15.66 39.33 7.65
N GLN A 90 16.64 39.68 6.81
CA GLN A 90 17.12 38.79 5.75
C GLN A 90 17.73 37.51 6.32
N ALA A 91 18.55 37.61 7.36
CA ALA A 91 19.16 36.47 8.02
C ALA A 91 18.10 35.56 8.66
N GLU A 92 17.09 36.13 9.33
CA GLU A 92 16.00 35.38 9.93
C GLU A 92 15.13 34.69 8.89
N ASN A 93 14.85 35.33 7.76
CA ASN A 93 14.11 34.71 6.65
C ASN A 93 14.88 33.52 6.06
N ALA A 94 16.20 33.63 5.89
CA ALA A 94 17.04 32.54 5.40
C ALA A 94 17.04 31.35 6.38
N ARG A 95 17.16 31.63 7.69
CA ARG A 95 17.06 30.61 8.73
C ARG A 95 15.69 29.93 8.73
N HIS A 96 14.61 30.72 8.69
CA HIS A 96 13.24 30.22 8.66
C HIS A 96 13.02 29.25 7.49
N GLN A 97 13.46 29.62 6.28
CA GLN A 97 13.37 28.75 5.11
C GLN A 97 14.13 27.43 5.29
N ALA A 98 15.32 27.45 5.88
CA ALA A 98 16.09 26.24 6.15
C ALA A 98 15.38 25.31 7.15
N VAL A 99 14.75 25.87 8.19
CA VAL A 99 13.98 25.09 9.16
C VAL A 99 12.71 24.52 8.54
N VAL A 100 11.97 25.29 7.75
CA VAL A 100 10.79 24.80 7.01
C VAL A 100 11.15 23.61 6.11
N GLN A 101 12.25 23.69 5.37
CA GLN A 101 12.73 22.56 4.56
C GLN A 101 13.05 21.34 5.42
N THR A 102 13.69 21.54 6.57
CA THR A 102 13.99 20.46 7.51
C THR A 102 12.71 19.79 8.05
N ILE A 103 11.68 20.57 8.41
CA ILE A 103 10.39 20.03 8.85
C ILE A 103 9.75 19.18 7.74
N LEU A 104 9.80 19.64 6.48
CA LEU A 104 9.23 18.90 5.35
C LEU A 104 10.00 17.60 5.06
N ILE A 105 11.33 17.63 5.13
CA ILE A 105 12.18 16.44 4.98
C ILE A 105 11.84 15.42 6.06
N ASN A 106 11.72 15.87 7.32
CA ASN A 106 11.39 15.00 8.45
C ASN A 106 9.98 14.42 8.33
N LEU A 107 9.00 15.23 7.90
CA LEU A 107 7.65 14.75 7.63
C LEU A 107 7.66 13.67 6.55
N ARG A 108 8.37 13.90 5.45
CA ARG A 108 8.47 12.94 4.36
C ARG A 108 9.12 11.63 4.83
N ALA A 109 10.24 11.72 5.54
CA ALA A 109 10.93 10.56 6.08
C ALA A 109 10.04 9.77 7.06
N CYS A 110 9.24 10.46 7.88
CA CYS A 110 8.29 9.86 8.80
C CYS A 110 7.21 9.08 8.03
N ILE A 111 6.59 9.69 7.02
CA ILE A 111 5.57 9.04 6.18
C ILE A 111 6.16 7.83 5.43
N ASP A 112 7.37 7.97 4.86
CA ASP A 112 8.07 6.88 4.18
C ASP A 112 8.43 5.72 5.14
N SER A 113 8.55 6.00 6.45
CA SER A 113 8.67 4.96 7.48
C SER A 113 7.32 4.31 7.82
N CYS A 114 6.22 5.06 7.82
CA CYS A 114 4.88 4.50 8.05
C CYS A 114 4.51 3.44 6.99
N HIS A 115 4.86 3.67 5.72
CA HIS A 115 4.61 2.69 4.66
C HIS A 115 5.44 1.41 4.79
N ARG A 116 6.54 1.44 5.54
CA ARG A 116 7.40 0.26 5.78
C ARG A 116 6.98 -0.56 6.99
N GLN A 117 6.24 0.03 7.93
CA GLN A 117 5.78 -0.62 9.16
C GLN A 117 4.44 -1.37 8.99
N GLY A 118 3.74 -1.20 7.87
CA GLY A 118 2.50 -1.92 7.56
C GLY A 118 2.70 -3.35 7.06
N GLY A 119 3.82 -3.99 7.38
CA GLY A 119 4.13 -5.37 7.03
C GLY A 119 4.62 -6.11 8.27
N GLY A 120 3.67 -6.43 9.16
CA GLY A 120 3.86 -7.31 10.32
C GLY A 120 5.00 -6.96 11.30
N ASP A 121 4.68 -6.20 12.34
CA ASP A 121 5.35 -6.32 13.65
C ASP A 121 4.37 -7.01 14.62
N ASP A 122 4.29 -8.35 14.54
CA ASP A 122 3.93 -9.30 15.62
C ASP A 122 3.98 -10.77 15.13
#